data_AF-A0A8S3HY35-F1
#
_entry.id   AF-A0A8S3HY35-F1
#
_cell.length_a   1.000
_cell.length_b   1.000
_cell.length_c   1.000
_cell.angle_alpha   90.00
_cell.angle_beta   90.00
_cell.angle_gamma   90.00
#
_symmetry.space_group_name_H-M   'P 1'
#
loop_
_entity.id
_entity.type
_entity.pdbx_description
1 polymer ?
#
loop_
_entity_poly.entity_id
_entity_poly.type
_entity_poly.pdbx_seq_one_letter_code
_entity_poly.pdbx_strand_id
1 'polypeptide(L)'
;KRHPLVNVDDSLTKKRLENNHQLSLMKMAYTTRTFWSQAEALEFMMERQKNNNSDEILYLFSFESQPEGKRRYQVADIDVFIHEYYQLPVNQRHTYEIIVDKKPAKLYFDLEYDIVANPNIDGPRLTTNFIQFVLNFMRKRSDDLDYSIKDVLVLDST
;
A
#
# COMPACT_ATOMS: atom_id res chain seq x y z
N LYS A 1 -21.98 2.47 -21.46
CA LYS A 1 -20.98 1.83 -22.35
C LYS A 1 -19.67 1.79 -21.58
N ARG A 2 -19.22 0.60 -21.14
CA ARG A 2 -18.02 0.44 -20.31
C ARG A 2 -16.78 0.62 -21.18
N HIS A 3 -15.85 1.49 -20.78
CA HIS A 3 -14.52 1.55 -21.38
C HIS A 3 -13.68 0.35 -20.90
N PRO A 4 -12.71 -0.13 -21.71
CA PRO A 4 -11.95 -1.33 -21.39
C PRO A 4 -10.95 -1.06 -20.26
N LEU A 5 -10.82 -2.04 -19.37
CA LEU A 5 -9.72 -2.14 -18.41
C LEU A 5 -8.40 -2.10 -19.20
N VAL A 6 -7.48 -1.22 -18.81
CA VAL A 6 -6.12 -1.20 -19.35
C VAL A 6 -5.50 -2.56 -19.04
N ASN A 7 -5.19 -3.32 -20.10
CA ASN A 7 -4.49 -4.58 -20.01
C ASN A 7 -3.07 -4.27 -19.52
N VAL A 8 -2.83 -4.44 -18.22
CA VAL A 8 -1.47 -4.47 -17.67
C VAL A 8 -0.80 -5.68 -18.30
N ASP A 9 0.33 -5.46 -18.97
CA ASP A 9 1.06 -6.50 -19.69
C ASP A 9 1.53 -7.61 -18.71
N ASP A 10 0.73 -8.67 -18.61
CA ASP A 10 0.97 -9.86 -17.81
C ASP A 10 2.32 -10.52 -18.13
N SER A 11 2.89 -10.27 -19.32
CA SER A 11 4.19 -10.83 -19.71
C SER A 11 5.34 -10.14 -18.98
N LEU A 12 5.24 -8.83 -18.73
CA LEU A 12 6.21 -8.06 -17.94
C LEU A 12 6.13 -8.43 -16.45
N THR A 13 4.92 -8.66 -15.94
CA THR A 13 4.67 -9.12 -14.57
C THR A 13 5.22 -10.54 -14.36
N LYS A 14 4.93 -11.47 -15.28
CA LYS A 14 5.46 -12.84 -15.23
C LYS A 14 6.98 -12.90 -15.34
N LYS A 15 7.58 -12.11 -16.23
CA LYS A 15 9.05 -12.08 -16.41
C LYS A 15 9.77 -11.48 -15.20
N ARG A 16 9.14 -10.55 -14.47
CA ARG A 16 9.60 -10.10 -13.15
C ARG A 16 9.50 -11.22 -12.11
N LEU A 17 8.39 -11.95 -12.06
CA LEU A 17 8.18 -13.07 -11.13
C LEU A 17 9.17 -14.23 -11.33
N GLU A 18 9.49 -14.59 -12.58
CA GLU A 18 10.39 -15.71 -12.88
C GLU A 18 11.85 -15.40 -12.56
N ASN A 19 12.34 -14.20 -12.89
CA ASN A 19 13.67 -13.76 -12.46
C ASN A 19 13.75 -13.58 -10.93
N ASN A 20 12.64 -13.21 -10.28
CA ASN A 20 12.54 -13.15 -8.83
C ASN A 20 12.54 -14.54 -8.18
N HIS A 21 12.16 -15.63 -8.86
CA HIS A 21 12.10 -16.96 -8.25
C HIS A 21 13.50 -17.54 -7.95
N GLN A 22 14.48 -17.27 -8.81
CA GLN A 22 15.88 -17.65 -8.59
C GLN A 22 16.55 -16.78 -7.50
N LEU A 23 16.22 -15.48 -7.45
CA LEU A 23 16.61 -14.59 -6.34
C LEU A 23 15.88 -14.93 -5.02
N SER A 24 14.64 -15.42 -5.11
CA SER A 24 13.77 -15.82 -3.99
C SER A 24 14.35 -16.99 -3.20
N LEU A 25 14.96 -17.97 -3.87
CA LEU A 25 15.62 -19.09 -3.20
C LEU A 25 16.88 -18.66 -2.43
N MET A 26 17.57 -17.62 -2.91
CA MET A 26 18.77 -17.07 -2.27
C MET A 26 18.44 -16.03 -1.18
N LYS A 27 17.25 -15.40 -1.24
CA LYS A 27 16.69 -14.43 -0.26
C LYS A 27 15.76 -15.06 0.81
N MET A 28 15.64 -16.39 0.89
CA MET A 28 14.88 -17.08 1.95
C MET A 28 15.40 -16.86 3.40
N ALA A 29 16.39 -15.97 3.59
CA ALA A 29 16.84 -15.51 4.90
C ALA A 29 16.08 -14.27 5.43
N TYR A 30 15.16 -13.66 4.67
CA TYR A 30 14.34 -12.55 5.16
C TYR A 30 13.10 -13.10 5.87
N THR A 31 13.21 -13.22 7.20
CA THR A 31 12.14 -13.69 8.08
C THR A 31 11.08 -12.60 8.20
N THR A 32 9.89 -12.82 7.61
CA THR A 32 8.68 -12.11 8.06
C THR A 32 8.43 -12.44 9.53
N ARG A 33 7.92 -11.49 10.32
CA ARG A 33 7.58 -11.75 11.71
C ARG A 33 6.22 -11.19 12.06
N THR A 34 5.41 -12.00 12.73
CA THR A 34 4.08 -11.61 13.19
C THR A 34 4.04 -11.41 14.70
N PHE A 35 3.22 -10.45 15.13
CA PHE A 35 3.07 -10.02 16.51
C PHE A 35 1.60 -9.87 16.86
N TRP A 36 1.30 -9.96 18.16
CA TRP A 36 -0.02 -9.67 18.70
C TRP A 36 -0.21 -8.19 19.01
N SER A 37 0.87 -7.49 19.35
CA SER A 37 0.88 -6.08 19.68
C SER A 37 1.47 -5.24 18.54
N GLN A 38 0.83 -4.11 18.24
CA GLN A 38 1.38 -3.13 17.31
C GLN A 38 2.71 -2.56 17.84
N ALA A 39 2.79 -2.33 19.16
CA ALA A 39 3.97 -1.77 19.78
C ALA A 39 5.18 -2.71 19.65
N GLU A 40 4.99 -4.01 19.90
CA GLU A 40 6.05 -5.02 19.75
C GLU A 40 6.55 -5.12 18.30
N ALA A 41 5.61 -5.09 17.34
CA ALA A 41 5.95 -5.10 15.92
C ALA A 41 6.75 -3.85 15.53
N LEU A 42 6.35 -2.68 16.04
CA LEU A 42 7.01 -1.41 15.79
C LEU A 42 8.42 -1.38 16.39
N GLU A 43 8.58 -1.83 17.63
CA GLU A 43 9.87 -1.95 18.30
C GLU A 43 10.82 -2.86 17.50
N PHE A 44 10.36 -4.05 17.12
CA PHE A 44 11.14 -4.97 16.30
C PHE A 44 11.56 -4.35 14.97
N MET A 45 10.64 -3.67 14.27
CA MET A 45 10.96 -3.00 13.01
C MET A 45 12.02 -1.90 13.23
N MET A 46 11.84 -1.05 14.24
CA MET A 46 12.79 0.03 14.53
C MET A 46 14.16 -0.48 14.95
N GLU A 47 14.25 -1.56 15.73
CA GLU A 47 15.51 -2.19 16.12
C GLU A 47 16.26 -2.75 14.91
N ARG A 48 15.55 -3.44 14.01
CA ARG A 48 16.12 -3.94 12.76
C ARG A 48 16.68 -2.81 11.91
N GLN A 49 15.91 -1.73 11.74
CA GLN A 49 16.34 -0.57 10.96
C GLN A 49 17.51 0.20 11.59
N LYS A 50 17.67 0.17 12.91
CA LYS A 50 18.81 0.81 13.61
C LYS A 50 20.09 -0.03 13.54
N ASN A 51 19.96 -1.35 13.65
CA ASN A 51 21.10 -2.27 13.73
C ASN A 51 21.65 -2.68 12.36
N ASN A 52 20.93 -2.35 11.28
CA ASN A 52 21.26 -2.74 9.93
C ASN A 52 22.23 -1.74 9.27
N ASN A 53 23.39 -2.26 8.87
CA ASN A 53 24.22 -1.75 7.78
C ASN A 53 23.62 -2.12 6.39
N SER A 54 22.35 -2.57 6.35
CA SER A 54 21.68 -3.10 5.16
C SER A 54 20.61 -2.14 4.63
N ASP A 55 20.50 -2.08 3.31
CA ASP A 55 19.46 -1.35 2.55
C ASP A 55 18.07 -2.01 2.67
N GLU A 56 17.79 -2.76 3.74
CA GLU A 56 16.54 -3.48 3.94
C GLU A 56 15.43 -2.52 4.37
N ILE A 57 14.42 -2.33 3.51
CA ILE A 57 13.27 -1.49 3.78
C ILE A 57 12.12 -2.35 4.34
N LEU A 58 11.89 -2.22 5.64
CA LEU A 58 10.81 -2.91 6.33
C LEU A 58 9.54 -2.05 6.41
N TYR A 59 8.41 -2.73 6.23
CA TYR A 59 7.05 -2.22 6.34
C TYR A 59 6.31 -2.94 7.47
N LEU A 60 5.30 -2.27 8.02
CA LEU A 60 4.44 -2.80 9.05
C LEU A 60 3.02 -2.91 8.48
N PHE A 61 2.44 -4.10 8.55
CA PHE A 61 1.09 -4.40 8.10
C PHE A 61 0.24 -4.88 9.28
N SER A 62 -1.06 -4.67 9.19
CA SER A 62 -2.05 -5.26 10.09
C SER A 62 -3.04 -6.10 9.32
N PHE A 63 -3.43 -7.25 9.87
CA PHE A 63 -4.37 -8.16 9.25
C PHE A 63 -5.30 -8.77 10.30
N GLU A 64 -6.47 -9.24 9.87
CA GLU A 64 -7.41 -9.92 10.74
C GLU A 64 -7.08 -11.41 10.82
N SER A 65 -6.81 -11.91 12.03
CA SER A 65 -6.69 -13.35 12.25
C SER A 65 -8.08 -13.97 12.33
N GLN A 66 -8.39 -14.84 11.37
CA GLN A 66 -9.56 -15.70 11.46
C GLN A 66 -9.27 -16.94 12.31
N PRO A 67 -10.26 -17.45 13.06
CA PRO A 67 -11.67 -17.01 13.13
C PRO A 67 -11.97 -15.91 14.16
N GLU A 68 -11.02 -15.52 15.02
CA GLU A 68 -11.31 -14.66 16.17
C GLU A 68 -11.52 -13.18 15.83
N GLY A 69 -11.29 -12.77 14.57
CA GLY A 69 -11.36 -11.38 14.12
C GLY A 69 -10.35 -10.46 14.81
N LYS A 70 -9.33 -11.02 15.47
CA LYS A 70 -8.33 -10.25 16.20
C LYS A 70 -7.31 -9.67 15.24
N ARG A 71 -6.93 -8.42 15.47
CA ARG A 71 -5.88 -7.78 14.68
C ARG A 71 -4.51 -8.34 15.08
N ARG A 72 -3.73 -8.74 14.07
CA ARG A 72 -2.31 -9.09 14.19
C ARG A 72 -1.47 -8.19 13.31
N TYR A 73 -0.18 -8.15 13.59
CA TYR A 73 0.75 -7.23 12.95
C TYR A 73 1.90 -8.01 12.33
N GLN A 74 2.28 -7.67 11.09
CA GLN A 74 3.34 -8.32 10.35
C GLN A 74 4.41 -7.29 9.96
N VAL A 75 5.67 -7.60 10.25
CA VAL A 75 6.82 -6.85 9.76
C VAL A 75 7.47 -7.65 8.64
N ALA A 76 7.58 -7.04 7.47
CA ALA A 76 8.15 -7.69 6.28
C ALA A 76 8.75 -6.66 5.32
N ASP A 77 9.66 -7.15 4.47
CA ASP A 77 9.98 -6.50 3.20
C ASP A 77 8.78 -6.55 2.25
N ILE A 78 8.67 -5.59 1.34
CA ILE A 78 7.52 -5.47 0.44
C ILE A 78 7.37 -6.65 -0.52
N ASP A 79 8.47 -7.22 -1.03
CA ASP A 79 8.40 -8.36 -1.96
C ASP A 79 7.94 -9.63 -1.23
N VAL A 80 8.42 -9.83 0.01
CA VAL A 80 7.99 -10.93 0.88
C VAL A 80 6.52 -10.81 1.21
N PHE A 81 6.07 -9.63 1.63
CA PHE A 81 4.67 -9.37 1.93
C PHE A 81 3.77 -9.66 0.73
N ILE A 82 4.10 -9.12 -0.45
CA ILE A 82 3.33 -9.32 -1.68
C ILE A 82 3.24 -10.80 -2.04
N HIS A 83 4.37 -11.52 -1.95
CA HIS A 83 4.40 -12.96 -2.24
C HIS A 83 3.42 -13.72 -1.35
N GLU A 84 3.48 -13.52 -0.03
CA GLU A 84 2.62 -14.17 0.95
C GLU A 84 1.15 -13.77 0.77
N TYR A 85 0.88 -12.47 0.58
CA TYR A 85 -0.46 -11.94 0.39
C TYR A 85 -1.18 -12.56 -0.80
N TYR A 86 -0.49 -12.78 -1.92
CA TYR A 86 -1.09 -13.42 -3.09
C TYR A 86 -1.32 -14.93 -2.94
N GLN A 87 -0.71 -15.59 -1.95
CA GLN A 87 -1.06 -16.97 -1.60
C GLN A 87 -2.35 -17.08 -0.77
N LEU A 88 -2.80 -15.99 -0.14
CA LEU A 88 -4.02 -16.01 0.65
C LEU A 88 -5.28 -16.13 -0.23
N PRO A 89 -6.32 -16.85 0.23
CA PRO A 89 -7.65 -16.78 -0.34
C PRO A 89 -8.14 -15.32 -0.45
N VAL A 90 -8.85 -14.98 -1.52
CA VAL A 90 -9.30 -13.60 -1.78
C VAL A 90 -10.11 -13.02 -0.61
N ASN A 91 -10.93 -13.84 0.04
CA ASN A 91 -11.74 -13.46 1.20
C ASN A 91 -10.96 -13.38 2.54
N GLN A 92 -9.64 -13.56 2.51
CA GLN A 92 -8.75 -13.41 3.67
C GLN A 92 -7.72 -12.30 3.46
N ARG A 93 -7.79 -11.59 2.34
CA ARG A 93 -6.90 -10.49 1.98
C ARG A 93 -7.35 -9.17 2.64
N HIS A 94 -7.56 -9.22 3.95
CA HIS A 94 -7.94 -8.08 4.77
C HIS A 94 -6.70 -7.56 5.48
N THR A 95 -5.90 -6.78 4.75
CA THR A 95 -4.62 -6.25 5.23
C THR A 95 -4.55 -4.74 5.03
N TYR A 96 -3.96 -4.06 6.00
CA TYR A 96 -3.75 -2.62 6.00
C TYR A 96 -2.28 -2.30 6.27
N GLU A 97 -1.69 -1.39 5.51
CA GLU A 97 -0.39 -0.80 5.85
C GLU A 97 -0.55 0.09 7.10
N ILE A 98 0.41 0.00 8.02
CA ILE A 98 0.53 0.93 9.14
C ILE A 98 1.55 2.00 8.76
N ILE A 99 1.07 3.23 8.59
CA ILE A 99 1.93 4.40 8.39
C ILE A 99 2.56 4.75 9.74
N VAL A 100 3.89 4.63 9.79
CA VAL A 100 4.65 4.81 11.03
C VAL A 100 4.92 6.28 11.29
N ASP A 101 4.67 6.70 12.53
CA ASP A 101 4.95 8.07 12.97
C ASP A 101 6.42 8.45 12.73
N LYS A 102 6.63 9.71 12.32
CA LYS A 102 7.96 10.29 12.00
C LYS A 102 8.74 9.58 10.90
N LYS A 103 8.11 8.73 10.10
CA LYS A 103 8.67 8.18 8.86
C LYS A 103 8.10 8.95 7.66
N PRO A 104 8.91 9.30 6.62
CA PRO A 104 8.37 9.90 5.41
C PRO A 104 7.30 9.00 4.77
N ALA A 105 6.20 9.61 4.34
CA ALA A 105 5.09 8.93 3.68
C ALA A 105 4.61 9.73 2.47
N LYS A 106 3.90 9.06 1.56
CA LYS A 106 3.22 9.75 0.46
C LYS A 106 2.04 10.54 1.01
N LEU A 107 1.73 11.67 0.38
CA LEU A 107 0.47 12.37 0.63
C LEU A 107 -0.68 11.49 0.12
N TYR A 108 -1.61 11.13 1.00
CA TYR A 108 -2.79 10.33 0.67
C TYR A 108 -4.04 11.00 1.24
N PHE A 109 -5.19 10.70 0.63
CA PHE A 109 -6.50 11.18 1.05
C PHE A 109 -7.45 10.00 1.02
N ASP A 110 -8.29 9.91 2.04
CA ASP A 110 -9.46 9.04 2.06
C ASP A 110 -10.69 9.90 1.78
N LEU A 111 -11.42 9.58 0.71
CA LEU A 111 -12.54 10.39 0.22
C LEU A 111 -13.81 9.55 0.28
N GLU A 112 -14.73 9.94 1.16
CA GLU A 112 -16.00 9.25 1.37
C GLU A 112 -17.17 10.24 1.45
N TYR A 113 -18.34 9.78 1.01
CA TYR A 113 -19.61 10.48 1.19
C TYR A 113 -20.75 9.47 1.19
N ASP A 114 -21.85 9.80 1.89
CA ASP A 114 -23.05 8.96 1.90
C ASP A 114 -23.82 9.11 0.58
N ILE A 115 -23.92 8.02 -0.19
CA ILE A 115 -24.58 8.01 -1.51
C ILE A 115 -26.10 8.23 -1.38
N VAL A 116 -26.74 7.68 -0.35
CA VAL A 116 -28.20 7.76 -0.14
C VAL A 116 -28.61 9.16 0.25
N ALA A 117 -27.82 9.80 1.12
CA ALA A 117 -28.03 11.18 1.53
C ALA A 117 -27.70 12.18 0.41
N ASN A 118 -26.88 11.79 -0.56
CA ASN A 118 -26.40 12.67 -1.64
C ASN A 118 -26.66 12.11 -3.05
N PRO A 119 -27.93 11.82 -3.41
CA PRO A 119 -28.26 11.10 -4.65
C PRO A 119 -27.91 11.86 -5.94
N ASN A 120 -27.68 13.17 -5.84
CA ASN A 120 -27.37 14.05 -6.98
C ASN A 120 -25.88 14.38 -7.10
N ILE A 121 -25.02 13.80 -6.25
CA ILE A 121 -23.58 14.04 -6.30
C ILE A 121 -22.93 13.14 -7.35
N ASP A 122 -22.10 13.75 -8.19
CA ASP A 122 -21.18 13.04 -9.09
C ASP A 122 -19.82 12.87 -8.39
N GLY A 123 -19.67 11.75 -7.67
CA GLY A 123 -18.46 11.40 -6.93
C GLY A 123 -17.19 11.46 -7.78
N PRO A 124 -17.12 10.76 -8.95
CA PRO A 124 -15.96 10.83 -9.84
C PRO A 124 -15.56 12.25 -10.25
N ARG A 125 -16.54 13.12 -10.53
CA ARG A 125 -16.28 14.52 -10.84
C ARG A 125 -15.76 15.30 -9.63
N LEU A 126 -16.28 15.06 -8.42
CA LEU A 126 -15.77 15.68 -7.21
C LEU A 126 -14.33 15.25 -6.92
N THR A 127 -14.02 13.96 -7.05
CA THR A 127 -12.65 13.45 -6.90
C THR A 127 -11.70 14.11 -7.90
N THR A 128 -12.12 14.24 -9.16
CA THR A 128 -11.31 14.93 -10.19
C THR A 128 -11.06 16.39 -9.83
N ASN A 129 -12.09 17.12 -9.39
CA ASN A 129 -11.97 18.52 -8.96
C ASN A 129 -11.05 18.66 -7.74
N PHE A 130 -11.17 17.75 -6.77
CA PHE A 130 -10.33 17.72 -5.58
C PHE A 130 -8.85 17.50 -5.93
N ILE A 131 -8.55 16.54 -6.81
CA ILE A 131 -7.17 16.31 -7.26
C ILE A 131 -6.59 17.56 -7.92
N GLN A 132 -7.34 18.22 -8.80
CA GLN A 132 -6.89 19.47 -9.43
C GLN A 132 -6.64 20.57 -8.41
N PHE A 133 -7.51 20.69 -7.40
CA PHE A 133 -7.31 21.63 -6.31
C PHE A 133 -6.02 21.35 -5.54
N VAL A 134 -5.77 20.10 -5.14
CA VAL A 134 -4.55 19.70 -4.43
C VAL A 134 -3.30 19.95 -5.27
N LEU A 135 -3.30 19.54 -6.54
CA LEU A 135 -2.15 19.79 -7.43
C LEU A 135 -1.83 21.28 -7.56
N ASN A 136 -2.86 22.11 -7.75
CA ASN A 136 -2.67 23.56 -7.82
C ASN A 136 -2.20 24.15 -6.49
N PHE A 137 -2.68 23.63 -5.36
CA PHE A 137 -2.23 24.05 -4.04
C PHE A 137 -0.76 23.70 -3.79
N MET A 138 -0.32 22.51 -4.22
CA MET A 138 1.05 22.04 -4.06
C MET A 138 2.02 22.83 -4.95
N ARG A 139 1.67 23.04 -6.23
CA ARG A 139 2.49 23.86 -7.16
C ARG A 139 2.72 25.28 -6.65
N LYS A 140 1.70 25.90 -6.03
CA LYS A 140 1.84 27.23 -5.42
C LYS A 140 2.77 27.28 -4.21
N ARG A 141 3.11 26.13 -3.61
CA ARG A 141 3.94 26.04 -2.40
C ARG A 141 5.37 25.61 -2.69
N SER A 142 5.62 25.08 -3.87
CA SER A 142 6.93 24.58 -4.27
C SER A 142 7.11 24.75 -5.76
N ASP A 143 7.97 25.68 -6.15
CA ASP A 143 8.30 25.93 -7.56
C ASP A 143 9.16 24.80 -8.16
N ASP A 144 9.79 23.98 -7.31
CA ASP A 144 10.74 22.93 -7.71
C ASP A 144 10.08 21.58 -8.06
N LEU A 145 8.75 21.46 -7.92
CA LEU A 145 8.05 20.18 -8.02
C LEU A 145 6.97 20.21 -9.11
N ASP A 146 7.25 19.51 -10.22
CA ASP A 146 6.33 19.35 -11.35
C ASP A 146 5.39 18.15 -11.14
N TYR A 147 4.41 18.32 -10.26
CA TYR A 147 3.37 17.30 -10.03
C TYR A 147 2.26 17.38 -11.08
N SER A 148 1.79 16.22 -11.53
CA SER A 148 0.71 16.08 -12.50
C SER A 148 -0.31 15.02 -12.07
N ILE A 149 -1.39 14.89 -12.84
CA ILE A 149 -2.39 13.83 -12.65
C ILE A 149 -1.79 12.42 -12.80
N LYS A 150 -0.67 12.26 -13.51
CA LYS A 150 0.00 10.97 -13.70
C LYS A 150 0.68 10.47 -12.43
N ASP A 151 0.92 11.37 -11.49
CA ASP A 151 1.56 11.10 -10.21
C ASP A 151 0.53 10.73 -9.13
N VAL A 152 -0.75 10.70 -9.49
CA VAL A 152 -1.87 10.40 -8.59
C VAL A 152 -2.38 8.99 -8.86
N LEU A 153 -2.30 8.14 -7.84
CA LEU A 153 -2.93 6.83 -7.84
C LEU A 153 -4.35 6.94 -7.28
N VAL A 154 -5.35 6.66 -8.11
CA VAL A 154 -6.76 6.62 -7.68
C VAL A 154 -7.15 5.16 -7.43
N LEU A 155 -7.54 4.86 -6.20
CA LEU A 155 -8.07 3.57 -5.79
C LEU A 155 -9.58 3.73 -5.54
N ASP A 156 -10.38 2.82 -6.09
CA ASP A 156 -11.83 2.83 -5.96
C ASP A 156 -12.28 1.60 -5.16
N SER A 157 -13.05 1.84 -4.11
CA SER A 157 -13.63 0.82 -3.23
C SER A 157 -15.16 0.92 -3.15
N THR A 158 -15.79 1.64 -4.09
CA THR A 158 -17.25 1.78 -4.21
C THR A 158 -17.94 0.60 -4.90
#